data_AF-A0A7S7RN46-F1
#
_entry.id   AF-A0A7S7RN46-F1
#
_cell.length_a   1.000
_cell.length_b   1.000
_cell.length_c   1.000
_cell.angle_alpha   90.00
_cell.angle_beta   90.00
_cell.angle_gamma   90.00
#
_symmetry.space_group_name_H-M   'P 1'
#
loop_
_entity.id
_entity.type
_entity.pdbx_description
1 polymer ?
#
loop_
_entity_poly.entity_id
_entity_poly.type
_entity_poly.pdbx_seq_one_letter_code
_entity_poly.pdbx_strand_id
1 'polypeptide(L)'
;MKLFFAALLLALCLDASTKFEDAHAVYKKGDFKKSFEMFKKLAKDDSDAAYILAYMYEQGEGHEVDKEEASKWYKISSESYYKQAKYNYSREIEKEQKKLYTSLDRLDQNETEDTIRQYSQSLYNFKAHNANYFLPISYRYDGDYANTNGHKAKEIETEFQISVKFDVAANILGLNEIYSIAYTQKSFWQFYSDSAFFRETNYNPEVFVMFPTSELSDGRLIKSIRLAIAHESNGRGGDEERSWNFFSGSFLLQYKTLFAELKLWTRLPDTNDYNPDLIDYMGHGHIKFMVPYKKHLLELKLKYSYSNKGAAEINYSYPAFGRDDLFLYVKLFSGYGESLIDYNNRIKKFAIGFSISR
;
A
#
# COMPACT_ATOMS: atom_id res chain seq x y z
N MET A 1 14.75 22.18 25.93
CA MET A 1 15.56 20.94 25.90
C MET A 1 15.24 20.03 24.71
N LYS A 2 13.98 19.70 24.38
CA LYS A 2 13.62 18.84 23.21
C LYS A 2 13.82 19.48 21.82
N LEU A 3 13.65 20.81 21.68
CA LEU A 3 13.94 21.56 20.44
C LEU A 3 15.45 21.70 20.15
N PHE A 4 16.29 21.67 21.19
CA PHE A 4 17.75 21.77 21.07
C PHE A 4 18.36 20.45 20.55
N PHE A 5 17.82 19.31 20.99
CA PHE A 5 18.23 17.99 20.50
C PHE A 5 17.85 17.76 19.03
N ALA A 6 16.68 18.22 18.58
CA ALA A 6 16.25 18.10 17.18
C ALA A 6 17.07 19.00 16.23
N ALA A 7 17.43 20.22 16.65
CA ALA A 7 18.31 21.11 15.90
C ALA A 7 19.77 20.59 15.86
N LEU A 8 20.24 19.99 16.96
CA LEU A 8 21.56 19.35 17.03
C LEU A 8 21.65 18.11 16.14
N LEU A 9 20.62 17.26 16.11
CA LEU A 9 20.54 16.10 15.21
C LEU A 9 20.48 16.52 13.74
N LEU A 10 19.73 17.57 13.41
CA LEU A 10 19.64 18.09 12.03
C LEU A 10 20.99 18.71 11.59
N ALA A 11 21.68 19.44 12.48
CA ALA A 11 23.01 19.98 12.22
C ALA A 11 24.07 18.87 12.08
N LEU A 12 24.02 17.82 12.90
CA LEU A 12 24.92 16.67 12.82
C LEU A 12 24.73 15.86 11.52
N CYS A 13 23.49 15.72 11.03
CA CYS A 13 23.21 15.07 9.74
C CYS A 13 23.65 15.92 8.53
N LEU A 14 23.53 17.25 8.58
CA LEU A 14 24.06 18.14 7.53
C LEU A 14 25.60 18.24 7.56
N ASP A 15 26.23 18.17 8.74
CA ASP A 15 27.69 18.15 8.89
C ASP A 15 28.32 16.83 8.41
N ALA A 16 27.62 15.70 8.52
CA ALA A 16 28.13 14.40 8.07
C ALA A 16 28.12 14.28 6.54
N SER A 17 27.04 14.73 5.88
CA SER A 17 26.94 14.70 4.41
C SER A 17 27.92 15.65 3.72
N THR A 18 28.20 16.80 4.32
CA THR A 18 29.21 17.74 3.81
C THR A 18 30.64 17.19 3.94
N LYS A 19 30.96 16.52 5.05
CA LYS A 19 32.30 15.92 5.27
C LYS A 19 32.59 14.75 4.33
N PHE A 20 31.59 13.94 3.99
CA PHE A 20 31.73 12.87 3.01
C PHE A 20 32.03 13.42 1.60
N GLU A 21 31.25 14.41 1.15
CA GLU A 21 31.46 15.02 -0.17
C GLU A 21 32.79 15.77 -0.26
N ASP A 22 33.22 16.42 0.81
CA ASP A 22 34.54 17.06 0.88
C ASP A 22 35.68 16.02 0.75
N ALA A 23 35.58 14.89 1.44
CA ALA A 23 36.55 13.79 1.34
C ALA A 23 36.61 13.23 -0.08
N HIS A 24 35.44 13.02 -0.69
CA HIS A 24 35.32 12.50 -2.04
C HIS A 24 35.78 13.51 -3.12
N ALA A 25 35.61 14.81 -2.91
CA ALA A 25 36.12 15.84 -3.81
C ALA A 25 37.67 15.91 -3.79
N VAL A 26 38.28 15.68 -2.62
CA VAL A 26 39.75 15.59 -2.48
C VAL A 26 40.27 14.32 -3.17
N TYR A 27 39.56 13.20 -3.00
CA TYR A 27 39.84 11.94 -3.71
C TYR A 27 39.88 12.13 -5.23
N LYS A 28 38.85 12.77 -5.81
CA LYS A 28 38.77 13.03 -7.27
C LYS A 28 39.85 13.96 -7.81
N LYS A 29 40.43 14.81 -6.96
CA LYS A 29 41.56 15.68 -7.33
C LYS A 29 42.91 14.96 -7.32
N GLY A 30 42.94 13.67 -6.96
CA GLY A 30 44.15 12.84 -6.93
C GLY A 30 45.00 13.01 -5.67
N ASP A 31 44.52 13.75 -4.66
CA ASP A 31 45.19 13.85 -3.36
C ASP A 31 44.75 12.68 -2.45
N PHE A 32 45.23 11.49 -2.84
CA PHE A 32 44.81 10.24 -2.22
C PHE A 32 45.23 10.16 -0.74
N LYS A 33 46.40 10.69 -0.37
CA LYS A 33 46.90 10.64 1.02
C LYS A 33 46.00 11.44 1.97
N LYS A 34 45.56 12.63 1.54
CA LYS A 34 44.66 13.45 2.34
C LYS A 34 43.24 12.88 2.39
N SER A 35 42.75 12.39 1.27
CA SER A 35 41.45 11.72 1.17
C SER A 35 41.36 10.48 2.07
N PHE A 36 42.42 9.67 2.11
CA PHE A 36 42.50 8.46 2.91
C PHE A 36 42.25 8.75 4.40
N GLU A 37 42.92 9.76 4.95
CA GLU A 37 42.75 10.18 6.35
C GLU A 37 41.34 10.72 6.64
N MET A 38 40.68 11.32 5.64
CA MET A 38 39.31 11.81 5.78
C MET A 38 38.32 10.64 5.78
N PHE A 39 38.40 9.71 4.83
CA PHE A 39 37.56 8.52 4.80
C PHE A 39 37.78 7.60 6.00
N LYS A 40 39.02 7.48 6.50
CA LYS A 40 39.33 6.70 7.72
C LYS A 40 38.57 7.18 8.96
N LYS A 41 38.33 8.49 9.05
CA LYS A 41 37.54 9.07 10.15
C LYS A 41 36.05 8.85 9.96
N LEU A 42 35.56 8.91 8.73
CA LEU A 42 34.15 8.78 8.39
C LEU A 42 33.65 7.32 8.38
N ALA A 43 34.51 6.38 8.01
CA ALA A 43 34.21 4.96 7.82
C ALA A 43 33.64 4.24 9.05
N LYS A 44 33.73 4.83 10.24
CA LYS A 44 33.13 4.26 11.46
C LYS A 44 31.61 4.45 11.51
N ASP A 45 31.12 5.55 10.94
CA ASP A 45 29.74 6.01 11.08
C ASP A 45 28.99 6.04 9.73
N ASP A 46 29.73 5.96 8.62
CA ASP A 46 29.19 6.02 7.26
C ASP A 46 29.62 4.80 6.44
N SER A 47 28.62 4.08 5.93
CA SER A 47 28.81 2.80 5.23
C SER A 47 29.43 3.01 3.83
N ASP A 48 29.18 4.15 3.18
CA ASP A 48 29.83 4.52 1.93
C ASP A 48 31.28 4.93 2.18
N ALA A 49 31.56 5.65 3.27
CA ALA A 49 32.93 5.99 3.63
C ALA A 49 33.77 4.75 3.96
N ALA A 50 33.17 3.76 4.62
CA ALA A 50 33.81 2.47 4.89
C ALA A 50 34.13 1.69 3.61
N TYR A 51 33.24 1.74 2.60
CA TYR A 51 33.47 1.14 1.30
C TYR A 51 34.64 1.82 0.57
N ILE A 52 34.65 3.15 0.50
CA ILE A 52 35.70 3.89 -0.19
C ILE A 52 37.05 3.71 0.50
N LEU A 53 37.09 3.71 1.84
CA LEU A 53 38.32 3.44 2.57
C LEU A 53 38.88 2.03 2.27
N ALA A 54 38.00 1.03 2.19
CA ALA A 54 38.39 -0.32 1.84
C ALA A 54 39.03 -0.40 0.44
N TYR A 55 38.43 0.30 -0.52
CA TYR A 55 38.96 0.41 -1.88
C TYR A 55 40.35 1.06 -1.91
N MET A 56 40.55 2.13 -1.13
CA MET A 56 41.85 2.81 -1.05
C MET A 56 42.95 1.91 -0.48
N TYR A 57 42.65 1.09 0.53
CA TYR A 57 43.58 0.07 1.04
C TYR A 57 43.88 -1.03 0.00
N GLU A 58 42.89 -1.41 -0.82
CA GLU A 58 43.05 -2.44 -1.85
C GLU A 58 43.94 -1.98 -3.01
N GLN A 59 43.77 -0.73 -3.44
CA GLN A 59 44.51 -0.14 -4.57
C GLN A 59 45.84 0.51 -4.17
N GLY A 60 46.08 0.70 -2.86
CA GLY A 60 47.27 1.40 -2.37
C GLY A 60 47.20 2.92 -2.63
N GLU A 61 46.01 3.48 -2.59
CA GLU A 61 45.79 4.91 -2.83
C GLU A 61 45.89 5.67 -1.51
N GLY A 62 46.94 6.49 -1.37
CA GLY A 62 47.17 7.28 -0.16
C GLY A 62 47.70 6.49 1.04
N HIS A 63 47.84 5.17 0.89
CA HIS A 63 48.47 4.23 1.83
C HIS A 63 49.08 3.06 1.05
N GLU A 64 49.98 2.27 1.63
CA GLU A 64 50.45 1.02 1.01
C GLU A 64 49.30 0.02 0.83
N VAL A 65 49.41 -0.83 -0.19
CA VAL A 65 48.43 -1.89 -0.47
C VAL A 65 48.31 -2.81 0.76
N ASP A 66 47.12 -2.87 1.33
CA ASP A 66 46.78 -3.71 2.48
C ASP A 66 45.43 -4.38 2.24
N LYS A 67 45.48 -5.56 1.61
CA LYS A 67 44.28 -6.32 1.25
C LYS A 67 43.55 -6.88 2.47
N GLU A 68 44.25 -7.07 3.59
CA GLU A 68 43.65 -7.59 4.81
C GLU A 68 42.79 -6.52 5.46
N GLU A 69 43.30 -5.28 5.53
CA GLU A 69 42.58 -4.15 6.07
C GLU A 69 41.44 -3.72 5.13
N ALA A 70 41.64 -3.76 3.81
CA ALA A 70 40.58 -3.57 2.82
C ALA A 70 39.39 -4.53 3.05
N SER A 71 39.67 -5.82 3.23
CA SER A 71 38.64 -6.84 3.48
C SER A 71 37.82 -6.55 4.75
N LYS A 72 38.47 -6.07 5.82
CA LYS A 72 37.78 -5.68 7.07
C LYS A 72 36.82 -4.51 6.85
N TRP A 73 37.24 -3.47 6.12
CA TRP A 73 36.42 -2.30 5.88
C TRP A 73 35.28 -2.56 4.87
N TYR A 74 35.48 -3.39 3.86
CA TYR A 74 34.40 -3.87 2.99
C TYR A 74 33.36 -4.68 3.76
N LYS A 75 33.80 -5.51 4.72
CA LYS A 75 32.90 -6.26 5.60
C LYS A 75 32.07 -5.33 6.48
N ILE A 76 32.67 -4.28 7.07
CA ILE A 76 31.96 -3.30 7.90
C ILE A 76 30.91 -2.52 7.07
N SER A 77 31.26 -2.07 5.87
CA SER A 77 30.34 -1.42 4.94
C SER A 77 29.15 -2.33 4.55
N SER A 78 29.44 -3.57 4.15
CA SER A 78 28.43 -4.53 3.71
C SER A 78 27.49 -4.98 4.85
N GLU A 79 27.99 -5.13 6.09
CA GLU A 79 27.16 -5.49 7.26
C GLU A 79 26.17 -4.39 7.63
N SER A 80 26.53 -3.12 7.44
CA SER A 80 25.65 -1.97 7.71
C SER A 80 24.54 -1.85 6.66
N TYR A 81 24.88 -2.03 5.37
CA TYR A 81 23.90 -2.10 4.27
C TYR A 81 22.99 -3.34 4.35
N TYR A 82 23.52 -4.48 4.80
CA TYR A 82 22.78 -5.72 5.01
C TYR A 82 21.81 -5.64 6.20
N LYS A 83 22.18 -4.96 7.29
CA LYS A 83 21.31 -4.75 8.47
C LYS A 83 20.15 -3.78 8.20
N GLN A 84 20.32 -2.80 7.32
CA GLN A 84 19.28 -1.80 7.05
C GLN A 84 18.20 -2.27 6.06
N ALA A 85 18.52 -3.15 5.10
CA ALA A 85 17.67 -3.26 3.92
C ALA A 85 16.61 -4.38 3.91
N LYS A 86 16.81 -5.55 4.53
CA LYS A 86 16.01 -6.72 4.05
C LYS A 86 15.71 -7.86 5.00
N TYR A 87 16.40 -7.95 6.12
CA TYR A 87 16.38 -9.17 6.92
C TYR A 87 15.25 -9.23 7.96
N ASN A 88 14.82 -8.11 8.53
CA ASN A 88 14.02 -8.16 9.77
C ASN A 88 12.50 -8.35 9.58
N TYR A 89 11.93 -8.14 8.40
CA TYR A 89 10.47 -8.27 8.23
C TYR A 89 10.07 -9.56 7.49
N SER A 90 10.72 -9.87 6.38
CA SER A 90 10.39 -11.06 5.58
C SER A 90 10.93 -12.36 6.19
N ARG A 91 12.08 -12.33 6.87
CA ARG A 91 12.76 -13.56 7.31
C ARG A 91 12.24 -14.13 8.63
N GLU A 92 11.68 -13.31 9.52
CA GLU A 92 11.07 -13.82 10.76
C GLU A 92 9.72 -14.49 10.44
N ILE A 93 8.96 -13.94 9.48
CA ILE A 93 7.77 -14.58 8.91
C ILE A 93 8.14 -15.88 8.18
N GLU A 94 9.15 -15.90 7.31
CA GLU A 94 9.62 -17.14 6.63
C GLU A 94 10.17 -18.19 7.62
N LYS A 95 10.79 -17.76 8.73
CA LYS A 95 11.32 -18.65 9.78
C LYS A 95 10.21 -19.27 10.62
N GLU A 96 9.18 -18.50 11.00
CA GLU A 96 7.99 -19.03 11.67
C GLU A 96 7.14 -19.91 10.74
N GLN A 97 7.04 -19.55 9.45
CA GLN A 97 6.46 -20.41 8.40
C GLN A 97 7.19 -21.75 8.28
N LYS A 98 8.53 -21.71 8.27
CA LYS A 98 9.35 -22.91 8.21
C LYS A 98 9.19 -23.78 9.46
N LYS A 99 9.04 -23.17 10.65
CA LYS A 99 8.73 -23.89 11.89
C LYS A 99 7.36 -24.58 11.83
N LEU A 100 6.34 -23.87 11.35
CA LEU A 100 4.99 -24.42 11.15
C LEU A 100 5.04 -25.59 10.15
N TYR A 101 5.70 -25.42 9.00
CA TYR A 101 5.90 -26.51 8.03
C TYR A 101 6.61 -27.72 8.63
N THR A 102 7.69 -27.52 9.39
CA THR A 102 8.39 -28.62 10.06
C THR A 102 7.60 -29.26 11.22
N SER A 103 6.51 -28.63 11.66
CA SER A 103 5.61 -29.16 12.70
C SER A 103 4.40 -29.90 12.15
N LEU A 104 4.16 -29.85 10.83
CA LEU A 104 3.11 -30.63 10.17
C LEU A 104 3.59 -32.07 9.98
N ASP A 105 2.71 -33.04 10.25
CA ASP A 105 3.00 -34.45 10.06
C ASP A 105 3.35 -34.75 8.60
N ARG A 106 4.47 -35.45 8.38
CA ARG A 106 4.87 -35.89 7.05
C ARG A 106 4.02 -37.09 6.65
N LEU A 107 3.20 -36.91 5.62
CA LEU A 107 2.44 -37.99 5.01
C LEU A 107 3.27 -38.56 3.86
N ASP A 108 3.37 -39.90 3.76
CA ASP A 108 4.22 -40.64 2.80
C ASP A 108 3.91 -40.41 1.29
N GLN A 109 3.06 -39.43 0.95
CA GLN A 109 2.67 -39.11 -0.42
C GLN A 109 3.19 -37.74 -0.86
N ASN A 110 4.13 -37.74 -1.81
CA ASN A 110 4.80 -36.54 -2.35
C ASN A 110 3.81 -35.47 -2.86
N GLU A 111 2.70 -35.86 -3.49
CA GLU A 111 1.68 -34.90 -3.98
C GLU A 111 0.95 -34.18 -2.84
N THR A 112 0.80 -34.84 -1.68
CA THR A 112 0.18 -34.25 -0.48
C THR A 112 1.13 -33.25 0.18
N GLU A 113 2.44 -33.54 0.25
CA GLU A 113 3.44 -32.58 0.75
C GLU A 113 3.52 -31.32 -0.13
N ASP A 114 3.47 -31.48 -1.46
CA ASP A 114 3.44 -30.33 -2.37
C ASP A 114 2.18 -29.49 -2.22
N THR A 115 1.02 -30.13 -1.98
CA THR A 115 -0.24 -29.44 -1.71
C THR A 115 -0.18 -28.67 -0.38
N ILE A 116 0.38 -29.27 0.67
CA ILE A 116 0.58 -28.63 1.99
C ILE A 116 1.55 -27.45 1.87
N ARG A 117 2.61 -27.57 1.06
CA ARG A 117 3.56 -26.50 0.78
C ARG A 117 2.91 -25.36 0.00
N GLN A 118 2.14 -25.66 -1.04
CA GLN A 118 1.40 -24.66 -1.82
C GLN A 118 0.35 -23.94 -0.96
N TYR A 119 -0.39 -24.68 -0.13
CA TYR A 119 -1.33 -24.13 0.85
C TYR A 119 -0.63 -23.23 1.87
N SER A 120 0.49 -23.70 2.43
CA SER A 120 1.27 -22.90 3.39
C SER A 120 1.83 -21.63 2.77
N GLN A 121 2.26 -21.64 1.51
CA GLN A 121 2.73 -20.44 0.80
C GLN A 121 1.57 -19.50 0.42
N SER A 122 0.40 -20.05 0.05
CA SER A 122 -0.78 -19.26 -0.30
C SER A 122 -1.31 -18.46 0.89
N LEU A 123 -1.18 -18.98 2.12
CA LEU A 123 -1.51 -18.27 3.37
C LEU A 123 -0.75 -16.95 3.56
N TYR A 124 0.35 -16.71 2.84
CA TYR A 124 1.18 -15.51 3.00
C TYR A 124 1.44 -14.73 1.70
N ASN A 125 0.91 -15.20 0.56
CA ASN A 125 0.87 -14.43 -0.69
C ASN A 125 -0.20 -13.31 -0.68
N PHE A 126 -0.91 -13.14 0.44
CA PHE A 126 -1.88 -12.09 0.63
C PHE A 126 -1.22 -10.71 0.61
N LYS A 127 -1.47 -9.95 -0.44
CA LYS A 127 -1.12 -8.53 -0.52
C LYS A 127 -2.37 -7.71 -0.27
N ALA A 128 -2.23 -6.57 0.41
CA ALA A 128 -3.32 -5.61 0.45
C ALA A 128 -3.64 -5.13 -0.96
N HIS A 129 -4.92 -5.19 -1.35
CA HIS A 129 -5.37 -4.62 -2.63
C HIS A 129 -5.77 -3.15 -2.49
N ASN A 130 -6.60 -2.86 -1.48
CA ASN A 130 -6.91 -1.53 -0.97
C ASN A 130 -6.52 -1.44 0.51
N ALA A 131 -6.79 -0.29 1.15
CA ALA A 131 -6.62 -0.13 2.58
C ALA A 131 -7.48 -1.15 3.36
N ASN A 132 -6.88 -1.84 4.32
CA ASN A 132 -7.56 -2.71 5.26
C ASN A 132 -7.73 -1.92 6.55
N TYR A 133 -8.96 -1.56 6.90
CA TYR A 133 -9.24 -0.65 8.00
C TYR A 133 -10.42 -1.12 8.85
N PHE A 134 -10.43 -0.64 10.08
CA PHE A 134 -11.51 -0.74 11.04
C PHE A 134 -11.74 0.63 11.67
N LEU A 135 -12.90 1.21 11.38
CA LEU A 135 -13.33 2.54 11.80
C LEU A 135 -14.51 2.36 12.79
N PRO A 136 -14.25 2.26 14.10
CA PRO A 136 -15.30 2.06 15.10
C PRO A 136 -16.27 3.24 15.17
N ILE A 137 -15.82 4.43 14.75
CA ILE A 137 -16.64 5.64 14.71
C ILE A 137 -16.74 6.07 13.26
N SER A 138 -17.90 5.85 12.66
CA SER A 138 -18.31 6.38 11.35
C SER A 138 -19.64 7.10 11.54
N TYR A 139 -19.59 8.43 11.57
CA TYR A 139 -20.72 9.31 11.87
C TYR A 139 -21.24 9.99 10.61
N ARG A 140 -22.55 9.85 10.38
CA ARG A 140 -23.29 10.43 9.26
C ARG A 140 -23.96 11.74 9.68
N TYR A 141 -23.81 12.77 8.86
CA TYR A 141 -24.33 14.12 9.15
C TYR A 141 -25.68 14.40 8.47
N ASP A 142 -26.01 13.73 7.37
CA ASP A 142 -27.20 14.04 6.58
C ASP A 142 -27.87 12.80 5.96
N GLY A 143 -29.20 12.89 5.83
CA GLY A 143 -30.05 11.86 5.27
C GLY A 143 -30.29 10.68 6.21
N ASP A 144 -31.40 9.97 5.99
CA ASP A 144 -31.68 8.72 6.67
C ASP A 144 -30.93 7.58 5.97
N TYR A 145 -30.49 6.63 6.76
CA TYR A 145 -30.12 5.31 6.25
C TYR A 145 -31.36 4.63 5.66
N ALA A 146 -31.18 3.93 4.54
CA ALA A 146 -32.23 3.03 4.06
C ALA A 146 -32.64 2.08 5.21
N ASN A 147 -33.95 1.86 5.39
CA ASN A 147 -34.42 0.87 6.33
C ASN A 147 -33.91 -0.49 5.85
N THR A 148 -33.22 -1.22 6.73
CA THR A 148 -32.68 -2.53 6.40
C THR A 148 -33.32 -3.56 7.32
N ASN A 149 -34.09 -4.49 6.75
CA ASN A 149 -34.78 -5.54 7.50
C ASN A 149 -35.68 -5.02 8.64
N GLY A 150 -36.31 -3.85 8.48
CA GLY A 150 -37.23 -3.28 9.46
C GLY A 150 -36.57 -2.56 10.65
N HIS A 151 -35.24 -2.47 10.67
CA HIS A 151 -34.50 -1.76 11.71
C HIS A 151 -34.17 -0.32 11.29
N LYS A 152 -34.41 0.63 12.20
CA LYS A 152 -33.95 2.01 12.03
C LYS A 152 -32.46 2.09 12.42
N ALA A 153 -31.62 2.51 11.48
CA ALA A 153 -30.21 2.76 11.74
C ALA A 153 -29.98 4.09 12.48
N LYS A 154 -28.97 4.12 13.34
CA LYS A 154 -28.45 5.29 14.05
C LYS A 154 -27.44 6.02 13.17
N GLU A 155 -27.19 7.29 13.47
CA GLU A 155 -26.24 8.15 12.74
C GLU A 155 -24.78 7.70 12.89
N ILE A 156 -24.47 6.91 13.93
CA ILE A 156 -23.15 6.33 14.16
C ILE A 156 -23.14 4.83 13.88
N GLU A 157 -22.14 4.40 13.12
CA GLU A 157 -21.89 2.99 12.83
C GLU A 157 -20.40 2.66 12.85
N THR A 158 -20.08 1.37 12.89
CA THR A 158 -18.73 0.86 12.67
C THR A 158 -18.59 0.49 11.20
N GLU A 159 -17.48 0.91 10.60
CA GLU A 159 -17.17 0.65 9.19
C GLU A 159 -15.84 -0.08 9.08
N PHE A 160 -15.78 -1.13 8.29
CA PHE A 160 -14.51 -1.81 8.03
C PHE A 160 -14.40 -2.31 6.60
N GLN A 161 -13.16 -2.45 6.15
CA GLN A 161 -12.84 -2.98 4.83
C GLN A 161 -11.76 -4.04 4.94
N ILE A 162 -12.00 -5.17 4.28
CA ILE A 162 -11.02 -6.22 4.05
C ILE A 162 -10.75 -6.24 2.55
N SER A 163 -9.49 -6.14 2.14
CA SER A 163 -9.13 -6.04 0.74
C SER A 163 -7.80 -6.72 0.46
N VAL A 164 -7.86 -7.83 -0.27
CA VAL A 164 -6.74 -8.73 -0.52
C VAL A 164 -6.56 -8.99 -2.01
N LYS A 165 -5.32 -9.23 -2.42
CA LYS A 165 -4.93 -9.58 -3.79
C LYS A 165 -3.97 -10.76 -3.78
N PHE A 166 -4.10 -11.59 -4.80
CA PHE A 166 -3.17 -12.65 -5.16
C PHE A 166 -2.72 -12.47 -6.59
N ASP A 167 -1.41 -12.55 -6.82
CA ASP A 167 -0.84 -12.59 -8.16
C ASP A 167 -0.78 -14.05 -8.60
N VAL A 168 -1.47 -14.37 -9.71
CA VAL A 168 -1.67 -15.75 -10.17
C VAL A 168 -0.71 -16.16 -11.28
N ALA A 169 -0.31 -15.21 -12.13
CA ALA A 169 0.65 -15.43 -13.20
C ALA A 169 1.34 -14.12 -13.57
N ALA A 170 2.47 -14.20 -14.26
CA ALA A 170 3.16 -13.03 -14.79
C ALA A 170 3.85 -13.35 -16.13
N ASN A 171 3.97 -12.34 -16.98
CA ASN A 171 4.77 -12.31 -18.19
C ASN A 171 4.47 -13.45 -19.19
N ILE A 172 3.20 -13.83 -19.33
CA ILE A 172 2.71 -14.78 -20.34
C ILE A 172 2.91 -14.23 -21.76
N LEU A 173 2.74 -12.92 -21.95
CA LEU A 173 2.83 -12.22 -23.24
C LEU A 173 4.22 -11.61 -23.51
N GLY A 174 5.17 -11.73 -22.57
CA GLY A 174 6.48 -11.08 -22.69
C GLY A 174 6.46 -9.56 -22.45
N LEU A 175 5.38 -9.02 -21.86
CA LEU A 175 5.18 -7.59 -21.63
C LEU A 175 5.37 -7.20 -20.15
N ASN A 176 5.94 -8.09 -19.33
CA ASN A 176 6.09 -7.96 -17.89
C ASN A 176 4.74 -7.80 -17.14
N GLU A 177 3.64 -8.24 -17.74
CA GLU A 177 2.32 -8.10 -17.17
C GLU A 177 2.08 -9.04 -15.99
N ILE A 178 1.22 -8.65 -15.06
CA ILE A 178 0.88 -9.41 -13.86
C ILE A 178 -0.61 -9.67 -13.85
N TYR A 179 -0.99 -10.94 -13.81
CA TYR A 179 -2.37 -11.38 -13.66
C TYR A 179 -2.68 -11.57 -12.19
N SER A 180 -3.78 -11.00 -11.72
CA SER A 180 -4.15 -11.02 -10.31
C SER A 180 -5.65 -11.27 -10.14
N ILE A 181 -5.97 -11.92 -9.03
CA ILE A 181 -7.33 -11.94 -8.47
C ILE A 181 -7.33 -11.11 -7.19
N ALA A 182 -8.39 -10.36 -6.95
CA ALA A 182 -8.57 -9.59 -5.74
C ALA A 182 -10.00 -9.71 -5.22
N TYR A 183 -10.13 -9.46 -3.93
CA TYR A 183 -11.41 -9.42 -3.24
C TYR A 183 -11.41 -8.26 -2.27
N THR A 184 -12.42 -7.39 -2.38
CA THR A 184 -12.67 -6.31 -1.45
C THR A 184 -14.05 -6.49 -0.84
N GLN A 185 -14.14 -6.44 0.48
CA GLN A 185 -15.38 -6.41 1.22
C GLN A 185 -15.43 -5.14 2.06
N LYS A 186 -16.53 -4.39 1.98
CA LYS A 186 -16.83 -3.26 2.86
C LYS A 186 -18.07 -3.57 3.66
N SER A 187 -18.05 -3.35 4.97
CA SER A 187 -19.19 -3.60 5.84
C SER A 187 -19.50 -2.40 6.72
N PHE A 188 -20.78 -2.13 6.87
CA PHE A 188 -21.36 -1.05 7.67
C PHE A 188 -22.23 -1.67 8.76
N TRP A 189 -21.74 -1.60 9.99
CA TRP A 189 -22.25 -2.31 11.13
C TRP A 189 -22.86 -1.35 12.14
N GLN A 190 -24.15 -1.51 12.42
CA GLN A 190 -24.89 -0.70 13.39
C GLN A 190 -24.58 -1.16 14.82
N PHE A 191 -23.29 -1.23 15.16
CA PHE A 191 -22.76 -1.76 16.42
C PHE A 191 -23.39 -1.13 17.67
N TYR A 192 -23.71 0.16 17.59
CA TYR A 192 -24.30 0.93 18.68
C TYR A 192 -25.83 0.84 18.74
N SER A 193 -26.47 0.09 17.85
CA SER A 193 -27.91 -0.19 17.89
C SER A 193 -28.22 -1.37 18.83
N ASP A 194 -29.49 -1.48 19.25
CA ASP A 194 -29.90 -2.44 20.29
C ASP A 194 -29.68 -3.91 19.87
N SER A 195 -29.76 -4.20 18.57
CA SER A 195 -29.53 -5.54 17.99
C SER A 195 -28.19 -5.70 17.27
N ALA A 196 -27.37 -4.65 17.19
CA ALA A 196 -26.06 -4.66 16.53
C ALA A 196 -26.06 -5.31 15.13
N PHE A 197 -27.03 -4.98 14.28
CA PHE A 197 -27.18 -5.60 12.96
C PHE A 197 -26.22 -5.01 11.91
N PHE A 198 -25.90 -5.79 10.87
CA PHE A 198 -25.19 -5.28 9.70
C PHE A 198 -26.17 -4.56 8.77
N ARG A 199 -25.97 -3.25 8.63
CA ARG A 199 -26.79 -2.42 7.74
C ARG A 199 -26.42 -2.62 6.29
N GLU A 200 -25.17 -2.92 5.96
CA GLU A 200 -24.78 -3.21 4.58
C GLU A 200 -23.45 -3.94 4.54
N THR A 201 -23.28 -4.83 3.56
CA THR A 201 -21.97 -5.36 3.19
C THR A 201 -21.88 -5.40 1.68
N ASN A 202 -20.81 -4.86 1.09
CA ASN A 202 -20.53 -4.96 -0.34
C ASN A 202 -19.36 -5.91 -0.58
N TYR A 203 -19.57 -6.85 -1.50
CA TYR A 203 -18.64 -7.90 -1.90
C TYR A 203 -18.16 -7.58 -3.32
N ASN A 204 -16.86 -7.36 -3.49
CA ASN A 204 -16.27 -6.97 -4.77
C ASN A 204 -15.07 -7.85 -5.16
N PRO A 205 -15.31 -9.03 -5.75
CA PRO A 205 -14.28 -9.78 -6.45
C PRO A 205 -13.88 -9.10 -7.78
N GLU A 206 -12.59 -9.13 -8.10
CA GLU A 206 -12.01 -8.56 -9.31
C GLU A 206 -10.92 -9.48 -9.87
N VAL A 207 -10.92 -9.67 -11.18
CA VAL A 207 -9.83 -10.34 -11.92
C VAL A 207 -9.23 -9.31 -12.86
N PHE A 208 -7.91 -9.20 -12.89
CA PHE A 208 -7.26 -8.16 -13.66
C PHE A 208 -5.87 -8.53 -14.13
N VAL A 209 -5.42 -7.82 -15.15
CA VAL A 209 -4.05 -7.80 -15.63
C VAL A 209 -3.49 -6.39 -15.51
N MET A 210 -2.27 -6.27 -15.01
CA MET A 210 -1.54 -5.02 -14.90
C MET A 210 -0.30 -5.08 -15.79
N PHE A 211 -0.14 -4.10 -16.67
CA PHE A 211 1.00 -3.89 -17.54
C PHE A 211 1.87 -2.77 -16.97
N PRO A 212 3.04 -3.07 -16.38
CA PRO A 212 4.02 -2.05 -16.04
C PRO A 212 4.54 -1.39 -17.31
N THR A 213 4.51 -0.06 -17.35
CA THR A 213 5.04 0.70 -18.49
C THR A 213 6.44 1.24 -18.23
N SER A 214 6.89 1.16 -16.98
CA SER A 214 8.13 1.76 -16.49
C SER A 214 8.54 1.23 -15.12
N GLU A 215 9.80 1.43 -14.77
CA GLU A 215 10.24 1.44 -13.38
C GLU A 215 9.91 2.79 -12.73
N LEU A 216 9.78 2.83 -11.39
CA LEU A 216 9.44 4.05 -10.65
C LEU A 216 10.39 5.24 -10.95
N SER A 217 11.63 4.97 -11.35
CA SER A 217 12.70 5.95 -11.58
C SER A 217 12.81 6.50 -13.00
N ASP A 218 12.13 5.93 -14.00
CA ASP A 218 12.43 6.19 -15.42
C ASP A 218 11.86 7.50 -16.02
N GLY A 219 11.32 8.39 -15.17
CA GLY A 219 10.75 9.67 -15.58
C GLY A 219 9.43 9.58 -16.38
N ARG A 220 8.95 8.39 -16.77
CA ARG A 220 7.66 8.24 -17.45
C ARG A 220 6.51 8.54 -16.51
N LEU A 221 5.53 9.29 -17.01
CA LEU A 221 4.35 9.70 -16.24
C LEU A 221 3.43 8.53 -15.94
N ILE A 222 3.13 7.68 -16.93
CA ILE A 222 2.31 6.48 -16.74
C ILE A 222 3.23 5.37 -16.22
N LYS A 223 2.91 4.84 -15.05
CA LYS A 223 3.62 3.76 -14.34
C LYS A 223 3.05 2.38 -14.63
N SER A 224 1.73 2.28 -14.74
CA SER A 224 1.09 1.06 -15.18
C SER A 224 -0.27 1.32 -15.83
N ILE A 225 -0.67 0.37 -16.67
CA ILE A 225 -2.01 0.24 -17.21
C ILE A 225 -2.61 -1.02 -16.62
N ARG A 226 -3.85 -0.97 -16.14
CA ARG A 226 -4.56 -2.10 -15.57
C ARG A 226 -5.87 -2.30 -16.31
N LEU A 227 -6.20 -3.52 -16.67
CA LEU A 227 -7.48 -3.91 -17.24
C LEU A 227 -8.12 -4.96 -16.33
N ALA A 228 -9.38 -4.77 -15.96
CA ALA A 228 -10.06 -5.58 -14.96
C ALA A 228 -11.51 -5.86 -15.31
N ILE A 229 -11.98 -7.04 -14.92
CA ILE A 229 -13.41 -7.38 -14.84
C ILE A 229 -13.73 -7.58 -13.36
N ALA A 230 -14.82 -6.98 -12.90
CA ALA A 230 -15.26 -7.06 -11.53
C ALA A 230 -16.76 -7.27 -11.43
N HIS A 231 -17.15 -7.90 -10.33
CA HIS A 231 -18.52 -7.97 -9.86
C HIS A 231 -18.58 -7.25 -8.52
N GLU A 232 -19.63 -6.49 -8.27
CA GLU A 232 -19.93 -5.97 -6.93
C GLU A 232 -21.39 -6.21 -6.60
N SER A 233 -21.67 -6.79 -5.43
CA SER A 233 -23.03 -7.00 -4.93
C SER A 233 -23.09 -6.81 -3.43
N ASN A 234 -24.30 -6.62 -2.90
CA ASN A 234 -24.51 -6.52 -1.46
C ASN A 234 -24.94 -7.83 -0.77
N GLY A 235 -25.12 -8.90 -1.55
CA GLY A 235 -25.53 -10.22 -1.06
C GLY A 235 -26.93 -10.25 -0.41
N ARG A 236 -27.79 -9.27 -0.73
CA ARG A 236 -29.19 -9.21 -0.29
C ARG A 236 -30.13 -9.73 -1.37
N GLY A 237 -31.35 -10.07 -0.98
CA GLY A 237 -32.41 -10.47 -1.92
C GLY A 237 -33.60 -9.50 -1.88
N GLY A 238 -34.46 -9.59 -2.89
CA GLY A 238 -35.68 -8.77 -2.99
C GLY A 238 -35.40 -7.32 -3.31
N ASP A 239 -36.20 -6.40 -2.76
CA ASP A 239 -36.12 -4.97 -3.10
C ASP A 239 -34.82 -4.29 -2.60
N GLU A 240 -34.09 -4.92 -1.67
CA GLU A 240 -32.78 -4.47 -1.18
C GLU A 240 -31.60 -5.04 -1.98
N GLU A 241 -31.84 -5.93 -2.94
CA GLU A 241 -30.79 -6.52 -3.77
C GLU A 241 -30.10 -5.46 -4.63
N ARG A 242 -28.78 -5.37 -4.55
CA ARG A 242 -27.99 -4.48 -5.40
C ARG A 242 -26.81 -5.24 -5.97
N SER A 243 -26.60 -5.11 -7.27
CA SER A 243 -25.47 -5.71 -7.95
C SER A 243 -25.17 -5.03 -9.28
N TRP A 244 -23.93 -5.20 -9.72
CA TRP A 244 -23.51 -4.85 -11.08
C TRP A 244 -22.23 -5.58 -11.44
N ASN A 245 -22.04 -5.79 -12.73
CA ASN A 245 -20.79 -6.24 -13.32
C ASN A 245 -20.19 -5.09 -14.13
N PHE A 246 -18.86 -4.95 -14.11
CA PHE A 246 -18.21 -3.91 -14.89
C PHE A 246 -16.83 -4.34 -15.40
N PHE A 247 -16.51 -3.84 -16.59
CA PHE A 247 -15.15 -3.83 -17.10
C PHE A 247 -14.52 -2.48 -16.77
N SER A 248 -13.26 -2.46 -16.35
CA SER A 248 -12.53 -1.23 -16.06
C SER A 248 -11.12 -1.22 -16.60
N GLY A 249 -10.67 -0.04 -16.98
CA GLY A 249 -9.29 0.28 -17.29
C GLY A 249 -8.77 1.34 -16.33
N SER A 250 -7.58 1.18 -15.77
CA SER A 250 -6.94 2.24 -14.99
C SER A 250 -5.50 2.53 -15.39
N PHE A 251 -5.14 3.80 -15.25
CA PHE A 251 -3.78 4.31 -15.42
C PHE A 251 -3.25 4.74 -14.07
N LEU A 252 -2.13 4.15 -13.62
CA LEU A 252 -1.36 4.69 -12.52
C LEU A 252 -0.37 5.70 -13.08
N LEU A 253 -0.49 6.95 -12.63
CA LEU A 253 0.32 8.08 -13.02
C LEU A 253 1.19 8.50 -11.84
N GLN A 254 2.41 8.96 -12.10
CA GLN A 254 3.28 9.52 -11.08
C GLN A 254 4.02 10.75 -11.61
N TYR A 255 3.91 11.86 -10.87
CA TYR A 255 4.69 13.05 -11.07
C TYR A 255 5.36 13.45 -9.76
N LYS A 256 6.69 13.28 -9.68
CA LYS A 256 7.46 13.44 -8.44
C LYS A 256 6.86 12.58 -7.32
N THR A 257 6.41 13.20 -6.22
CA THR A 257 5.78 12.52 -5.09
C THR A 257 4.27 12.34 -5.26
N LEU A 258 3.64 12.99 -6.24
CA LEU A 258 2.21 12.85 -6.50
C LEU A 258 1.96 11.59 -7.32
N PHE A 259 1.10 10.72 -6.81
CA PHE A 259 0.51 9.65 -7.60
C PHE A 259 -0.94 10.00 -7.94
N ALA A 260 -1.39 9.58 -9.12
CA ALA A 260 -2.78 9.65 -9.50
C ALA A 260 -3.22 8.35 -10.16
N GLU A 261 -4.43 7.88 -9.88
CA GLU A 261 -5.08 6.80 -10.60
C GLU A 261 -6.30 7.35 -11.32
N LEU A 262 -6.31 7.25 -12.65
CA LEU A 262 -7.52 7.43 -13.45
C LEU A 262 -8.10 6.06 -13.73
N LYS A 263 -9.22 5.70 -13.09
CA LYS A 263 -9.97 4.46 -13.34
C LYS A 263 -11.24 4.82 -14.10
N LEU A 264 -11.45 4.18 -15.24
CA LEU A 264 -12.65 4.29 -16.06
C LEU A 264 -13.33 2.92 -16.13
N TRP A 265 -14.65 2.89 -16.15
CA TRP A 265 -15.41 1.66 -16.26
C TRP A 265 -16.60 1.79 -17.19
N THR A 266 -16.99 0.64 -17.74
CA THR A 266 -18.28 0.44 -18.39
C THR A 266 -19.03 -0.64 -17.63
N ARG A 267 -20.30 -0.37 -17.34
CA ARG A 267 -21.20 -1.38 -16.79
C ARG A 267 -21.43 -2.45 -17.86
N LEU A 268 -21.38 -3.70 -17.46
CA LEU A 268 -21.74 -4.85 -18.28
C LEU A 268 -23.22 -5.16 -18.09
N PRO A 269 -23.91 -5.70 -19.12
CA PRO A 269 -25.33 -6.02 -19.02
C PRO A 269 -25.56 -7.15 -18.00
N ASP A 270 -26.61 -6.99 -17.19
CA ASP A 270 -27.07 -7.97 -16.22
C ASP A 270 -28.36 -8.64 -16.74
N THR A 271 -28.58 -9.93 -16.44
CA THR A 271 -29.83 -10.61 -16.84
C THR A 271 -31.04 -10.03 -16.11
N ASN A 272 -30.88 -9.74 -14.82
CA ASN A 272 -31.84 -9.03 -13.99
C ASN A 272 -31.14 -7.79 -13.42
N ASP A 273 -31.69 -6.61 -13.67
CA ASP A 273 -31.11 -5.36 -13.21
C ASP A 273 -31.91 -4.79 -12.02
N TYR A 274 -31.33 -4.90 -10.83
CA TYR A 274 -31.94 -4.44 -9.58
C TYR A 274 -31.70 -2.95 -9.28
N ASN A 275 -30.86 -2.30 -10.07
CA ASN A 275 -30.48 -0.90 -9.91
C ASN A 275 -30.16 -0.30 -11.30
N PRO A 276 -31.18 -0.14 -12.16
CA PRO A 276 -30.98 0.27 -13.56
C PRO A 276 -30.39 1.67 -13.71
N ASP A 277 -30.66 2.57 -12.77
CA ASP A 277 -30.14 3.93 -12.71
C ASP A 277 -28.77 4.02 -12.01
N LEU A 278 -28.11 2.91 -11.64
CA LEU A 278 -26.85 2.90 -10.89
C LEU A 278 -25.78 3.83 -11.48
N ILE A 279 -25.62 3.83 -12.81
CA ILE A 279 -24.60 4.62 -13.50
C ILE A 279 -24.87 6.13 -13.43
N ASP A 280 -26.11 6.55 -13.23
CA ASP A 280 -26.43 7.97 -13.04
C ASP A 280 -25.78 8.52 -11.76
N TYR A 281 -25.47 7.66 -10.79
CA TYR A 281 -24.85 8.03 -9.52
C TYR A 281 -23.38 7.63 -9.46
N MET A 282 -23.07 6.41 -9.91
CA MET A 282 -21.71 5.87 -9.89
C MET A 282 -20.84 6.51 -10.96
N GLY A 283 -21.41 7.02 -12.05
CA GLY A 283 -20.67 7.58 -13.18
C GLY A 283 -19.88 6.51 -13.94
N HIS A 284 -18.86 6.93 -14.67
CA HIS A 284 -18.05 6.09 -15.57
C HIS A 284 -16.58 6.01 -15.16
N GLY A 285 -16.24 6.53 -13.98
CA GLY A 285 -14.86 6.61 -13.57
C GLY A 285 -14.65 7.36 -12.26
N HIS A 286 -13.42 7.28 -11.77
CA HIS A 286 -12.92 8.15 -10.74
C HIS A 286 -11.48 8.57 -11.05
N ILE A 287 -11.09 9.73 -10.52
CA ILE A 287 -9.69 10.09 -10.36
C ILE A 287 -9.34 10.06 -8.88
N LYS A 288 -8.24 9.39 -8.54
CA LYS A 288 -7.73 9.28 -7.18
C LYS A 288 -6.33 9.87 -7.13
N PHE A 289 -6.10 10.87 -6.28
CA PHE A 289 -4.78 11.40 -6.00
C PHE A 289 -4.25 10.80 -4.70
N MET A 290 -2.96 10.48 -4.66
CA MET A 290 -2.27 9.96 -3.48
C MET A 290 -1.00 10.79 -3.27
N VAL A 291 -0.90 11.44 -2.11
CA VAL A 291 0.16 12.38 -1.76
C VAL A 291 0.86 11.89 -0.50
N PRO A 292 1.92 11.08 -0.64
CA PRO A 292 2.82 10.78 0.46
C PRO A 292 3.66 12.02 0.81
N TYR A 293 3.75 12.33 2.10
CA TYR A 293 4.67 13.32 2.65
C TYR A 293 5.22 12.84 3.99
N LYS A 294 6.51 12.49 4.03
CA LYS A 294 7.14 11.84 5.20
C LYS A 294 6.33 10.59 5.61
N LYS A 295 5.81 10.56 6.85
CA LYS A 295 4.96 9.47 7.37
C LYS A 295 3.46 9.66 7.08
N HIS A 296 3.06 10.79 6.50
CA HIS A 296 1.68 11.08 6.17
C HIS A 296 1.33 10.56 4.78
N LEU A 297 0.13 10.02 4.64
CA LEU A 297 -0.47 9.73 3.33
C LEU A 297 -1.84 10.38 3.27
N LEU A 298 -2.04 11.25 2.28
CA LEU A 298 -3.33 11.83 1.95
C LEU A 298 -3.81 11.26 0.63
N GLU A 299 -5.06 10.82 0.59
CA GLU A 299 -5.72 10.33 -0.61
C GLU A 299 -6.98 11.15 -0.87
N LEU A 300 -7.20 11.56 -2.11
CA LEU A 300 -8.41 12.24 -2.55
C LEU A 300 -8.98 11.48 -3.75
N LYS A 301 -10.17 10.93 -3.62
CA LYS A 301 -10.90 10.25 -4.69
C LYS A 301 -12.10 11.10 -5.10
N LEU A 302 -12.20 11.41 -6.39
CA LEU A 302 -13.27 12.18 -6.99
C LEU A 302 -13.98 11.33 -8.04
N LYS A 303 -15.30 11.26 -7.93
CA LYS A 303 -16.20 10.57 -8.85
C LYS A 303 -17.21 11.57 -9.38
N TYR A 304 -17.49 11.51 -10.68
CA TYR A 304 -18.48 12.36 -11.33
C TYR A 304 -19.25 11.57 -12.39
N SER A 305 -20.54 11.84 -12.48
CA SER A 305 -21.49 11.30 -13.44
C SER A 305 -22.04 12.42 -14.32
N TYR A 306 -22.33 12.12 -15.59
CA TYR A 306 -22.95 13.07 -16.52
C TYR A 306 -24.33 13.55 -16.05
N SER A 307 -24.99 12.80 -15.17
CA SER A 307 -26.27 13.16 -14.55
C SER A 307 -26.10 14.15 -13.37
N ASN A 308 -24.99 14.90 -13.32
CA ASN A 308 -24.62 15.88 -12.27
C ASN A 308 -24.58 15.30 -10.84
N LYS A 309 -24.32 14.00 -10.71
CA LYS A 309 -24.09 13.33 -9.43
C LYS A 309 -22.62 12.95 -9.30
N GLY A 310 -22.16 12.73 -8.07
CA GLY A 310 -20.77 12.41 -7.83
C GLY A 310 -20.46 12.29 -6.35
N ALA A 311 -19.19 12.05 -6.06
CA ALA A 311 -18.70 11.95 -4.70
C ALA A 311 -17.24 12.39 -4.58
N ALA A 312 -16.90 12.88 -3.40
CA ALA A 312 -15.54 13.09 -2.96
C ALA A 312 -15.29 12.25 -1.70
N GLU A 313 -14.17 11.55 -1.69
CA GLU A 313 -13.67 10.81 -0.53
C GLU A 313 -12.24 11.27 -0.23
N ILE A 314 -11.97 11.69 1.01
CA ILE A 314 -10.64 12.03 1.49
C ILE A 314 -10.24 11.04 2.56
N ASN A 315 -9.11 10.38 2.37
CA ASN A 315 -8.53 9.48 3.37
C ASN A 315 -7.19 10.04 3.83
N TYR A 316 -6.95 10.03 5.13
CA TYR A 316 -5.69 10.42 5.73
C TYR A 316 -5.19 9.30 6.63
N SER A 317 -3.91 8.96 6.52
CA SER A 317 -3.28 7.97 7.40
C SER A 317 -1.91 8.37 7.92
N TYR A 318 -1.61 7.94 9.14
CA TYR A 318 -0.35 8.18 9.83
C TYR A 318 0.00 7.04 10.81
N PRO A 319 1.27 6.59 10.90
CA PRO A 319 1.72 5.56 11.84
C PRO A 319 1.25 5.82 13.28
N ALA A 320 0.49 4.89 13.86
CA ALA A 320 -0.06 5.00 15.21
C ALA A 320 0.81 4.25 16.21
N PHE A 321 0.86 4.74 17.45
CA PHE A 321 1.53 4.07 18.59
C PHE A 321 3.01 3.71 18.34
N GLY A 322 3.71 4.45 17.48
CA GLY A 322 5.10 4.17 17.11
C GLY A 322 5.30 2.93 16.25
N ARG A 323 4.22 2.35 15.73
CA ARG A 323 4.22 1.19 14.82
C ARG A 323 4.15 1.64 13.37
N ASP A 324 4.96 1.06 12.50
CA ASP A 324 4.93 1.34 11.05
C ASP A 324 3.99 0.38 10.28
N ASP A 325 3.34 -0.58 10.97
CA ASP A 325 2.37 -1.55 10.45
C ASP A 325 0.92 -1.29 10.92
N LEU A 326 0.70 -0.20 11.65
CA LEU A 326 -0.60 0.23 12.15
C LEU A 326 -0.72 1.73 11.98
N PHE A 327 -1.81 2.20 11.38
CA PHE A 327 -1.99 3.60 11.04
C PHE A 327 -3.27 4.13 11.67
N LEU A 328 -3.22 5.32 12.26
CA LEU A 328 -4.41 6.14 12.45
C LEU A 328 -5.00 6.39 11.07
N TYR A 329 -6.30 6.17 10.91
CA TYR A 329 -6.99 6.32 9.63
C TYR A 329 -8.22 7.20 9.82
N VAL A 330 -8.30 8.26 9.02
CA VAL A 330 -9.44 9.19 8.98
C VAL A 330 -10.00 9.19 7.57
N LYS A 331 -11.32 9.04 7.45
CA LYS A 331 -12.04 9.06 6.18
C LYS A 331 -13.14 10.11 6.23
N LEU A 332 -13.21 10.95 5.20
CA LEU A 332 -14.27 11.90 4.95
C LEU A 332 -14.95 11.51 3.65
N PHE A 333 -16.26 11.35 3.66
CA PHE A 333 -17.04 11.06 2.46
C PHE A 333 -18.13 12.11 2.27
N SER A 334 -18.34 12.56 1.03
CA SER A 334 -19.45 13.42 0.66
C SER A 334 -19.90 13.13 -0.77
N GLY A 335 -21.10 12.60 -0.95
CA GLY A 335 -21.67 12.34 -2.27
C GLY A 335 -22.56 11.10 -2.32
N TYR A 336 -22.60 10.46 -3.48
CA TYR A 336 -23.40 9.26 -3.75
C TYR A 336 -22.52 8.00 -3.87
N GLY A 337 -23.07 6.83 -3.59
CA GLY A 337 -22.35 5.56 -3.79
C GLY A 337 -21.21 5.32 -2.81
N GLU A 338 -21.43 5.60 -1.52
CA GLU A 338 -20.55 5.11 -0.45
C GLU A 338 -20.62 3.57 -0.37
N SER A 339 -21.84 3.06 -0.48
CA SER A 339 -22.20 1.65 -0.49
C SER A 339 -23.20 1.39 -1.63
N LEU A 340 -23.43 0.12 -1.98
CA LEU A 340 -24.42 -0.21 -3.01
C LEU A 340 -25.84 0.10 -2.57
N ILE A 341 -26.25 -0.18 -1.32
CA ILE A 341 -27.61 0.16 -0.88
C ILE A 341 -27.86 1.67 -0.86
N ASP A 342 -26.81 2.46 -0.61
CA ASP A 342 -26.85 3.93 -0.60
C ASP A 342 -26.44 4.55 -1.95
N TYR A 343 -26.40 3.80 -3.06
CA TYR A 343 -25.91 4.32 -4.34
C TYR A 343 -26.64 5.58 -4.79
N ASN A 344 -27.95 5.63 -4.55
CA ASN A 344 -28.82 6.74 -4.90
C ASN A 344 -29.09 7.72 -3.76
N ASN A 345 -28.46 7.52 -2.61
CA ASN A 345 -28.59 8.37 -1.44
C ASN A 345 -27.36 9.28 -1.30
N ARG A 346 -27.59 10.58 -1.04
CA ARG A 346 -26.48 11.51 -0.81
C ARG A 346 -26.10 11.47 0.66
N ILE A 347 -24.82 11.20 0.92
CA ILE A 347 -24.27 11.01 2.27
C ILE A 347 -23.09 11.95 2.48
N LYS A 348 -23.01 12.53 3.67
CA LYS A 348 -21.82 13.14 4.26
C LYS A 348 -21.46 12.41 5.53
N LYS A 349 -20.21 11.98 5.61
CA LYS A 349 -19.73 11.11 6.68
C LYS A 349 -18.31 11.46 7.10
N PHE A 350 -18.08 11.34 8.40
CA PHE A 350 -16.75 11.37 9.00
C PHE A 350 -16.51 10.03 9.67
N ALA A 351 -15.37 9.41 9.42
CA ALA A 351 -14.99 8.16 10.04
C ALA A 351 -13.55 8.20 10.54
N ILE A 352 -13.29 7.55 11.67
CA ILE A 352 -11.98 7.48 12.30
C ILE A 352 -11.75 6.12 12.96
N GLY A 353 -10.52 5.63 12.85
CA GLY A 353 -10.07 4.39 13.45
C GLY A 353 -8.67 4.05 13.03
N PHE A 354 -8.45 2.80 12.67
CA PHE A 354 -7.13 2.30 12.33
C PHE A 354 -7.12 1.51 11.02
N SER A 355 -5.99 1.53 10.34
CA SER A 355 -5.71 0.67 9.20
C SER A 355 -4.42 -0.10 9.40
N ILE A 356 -4.34 -1.29 8.80
CA ILE A 356 -3.14 -2.15 8.76
C ILE A 356 -2.49 -2.16 7.38
N SER A 357 -3.16 -1.54 6.40
CA SER A 357 -2.58 -1.17 5.11
C SER A 357 -3.10 0.21 4.70
N ARG A 358 -2.35 0.89 3.84
CA ARG A 358 -2.66 2.22 3.33
C ARG A 358 -2.13 2.40 1.93
#